data_AF-A0A9C9ELU6-F1
#
_entry.id   AF-A0A9C9ELU6-F1
#
_cell.length_a   1.000
_cell.length_b   1.000
_cell.length_c   1.000
_cell.angle_alpha   90.00
_cell.angle_beta   90.00
_cell.angle_gamma   90.00
#
_symmetry.space_group_name_H-M   'P 1'
#
loop_
_entity.id
_entity.type
_entity.pdbx_description
1 polymer ?
#
loop_
_entity_poly.entity_id
_entity_poly.type
_entity_poly.pdbx_seq_one_letter_code
_entity_poly.pdbx_strand_id
1 'polypeptide(L)'
;MFKDRQDAFGHEMFDYFKKGKGYEVVERDDGYFDLSNGPKVYFSGYKKWDGHIKKAMRYVRGRVLDIGCGAGRHSFYLQKKGYDVIGINNSPLAIKVCRARGLKKAKVLSITQIGPELGGFDTIITMYCWTQKPGECCINDDMELLYPKLKEADILVFATPVYIPLPGDMQNIINRLCPFLDPLLKIRDGRTRIRFHDNVKIKKIALVSICGWWEKENMNIVLQIVKEFAEIASIEFVGAVLRPHAFLLKKKGELTDQGKEILDTVHKAGGELIKDGSMKKETLDIISRPLISWDEYLQKYK
;
A
#
# COMPACT_ATOMS: atom_id res chain seq x y z
N MET A 1 3.75 -22.40 3.72
CA MET A 1 4.97 -22.68 4.53
C MET A 1 6.10 -23.06 3.59
N PHE A 2 7.35 -22.71 3.92
CA PHE A 2 8.49 -23.04 3.06
C PHE A 2 8.88 -24.51 3.16
N LYS A 3 9.23 -25.11 2.02
CA LYS A 3 10.00 -26.36 1.97
C LYS A 3 11.44 -26.07 2.38
N ASP A 4 12.17 -27.09 2.80
CA ASP A 4 13.57 -26.94 3.26
C ASP A 4 14.46 -26.18 2.24
N ARG A 5 14.40 -26.56 0.96
CA ARG A 5 15.10 -25.88 -0.14
C ARG A 5 14.67 -24.43 -0.43
N GLN A 6 13.57 -23.97 0.18
CA GLN A 6 13.02 -22.62 0.03
C GLN A 6 13.27 -21.78 1.30
N ASP A 7 13.86 -22.36 2.35
CA ASP A 7 14.03 -21.75 3.66
C ASP A 7 15.47 -21.28 3.91
N ALA A 8 16.12 -20.69 2.89
CA ALA A 8 17.51 -20.25 2.95
C ALA A 8 17.78 -19.35 4.17
N PHE A 9 16.87 -18.40 4.41
CA PHE A 9 16.93 -17.48 5.54
C PHE A 9 16.73 -18.18 6.90
N GLY A 10 15.86 -19.20 6.95
CA GLY A 10 15.70 -20.03 8.14
C GLY A 10 16.96 -20.85 8.46
N HIS A 11 17.63 -21.38 7.43
CA HIS A 11 18.93 -22.04 7.55
C HIS A 11 19.99 -21.07 8.06
N GLU A 12 20.09 -19.87 7.47
CA GLU A 12 21.00 -18.81 7.90
C GLU A 12 20.82 -18.50 9.40
N MET A 13 19.57 -18.27 9.83
CA MET A 13 19.25 -18.02 11.24
C MET A 13 19.59 -19.20 12.15
N PHE A 14 19.31 -20.43 11.71
CA PHE A 14 19.57 -21.62 12.51
C PHE A 14 21.07 -21.88 12.67
N ASP A 15 21.84 -21.71 11.60
CA ASP A 15 23.30 -21.82 11.64
C ASP A 15 23.92 -20.73 12.51
N TYR A 16 23.46 -19.48 12.38
CA TYR A 16 23.93 -18.42 13.26
C TYR A 16 23.59 -18.70 14.73
N PHE A 17 22.40 -19.22 15.01
CA PHE A 17 22.01 -19.61 16.38
C PHE A 17 22.91 -20.72 16.94
N LYS A 18 23.33 -21.69 16.11
CA LYS A 18 24.13 -22.84 16.54
C LYS A 18 25.63 -22.55 16.60
N LYS A 19 26.15 -21.78 15.64
CA LYS A 19 27.58 -21.64 15.35
C LYS A 19 28.07 -20.20 15.53
N GLY A 20 27.18 -19.23 15.72
CA GLY A 20 27.50 -17.81 15.81
C GLY A 20 27.86 -17.15 14.47
N LYS A 21 27.73 -17.87 13.36
CA LYS A 21 28.00 -17.41 11.99
C LYS A 21 26.93 -17.94 11.05
N GLY A 22 26.53 -17.12 10.09
CA GLY A 22 25.55 -17.43 9.06
C GLY A 22 25.54 -16.29 8.07
N TYR A 23 25.49 -16.63 6.78
CA TYR A 23 25.41 -15.69 5.67
C TYR A 23 24.50 -16.31 4.62
N GLU A 24 23.73 -15.48 3.93
CA GLU A 24 23.02 -15.87 2.73
C GLU A 24 23.71 -15.23 1.53
N VAL A 25 23.81 -15.99 0.44
CA VAL A 25 24.27 -15.50 -0.85
C VAL A 25 23.02 -15.24 -1.68
N VAL A 26 22.90 -14.04 -2.22
CA VAL A 26 21.81 -13.65 -3.10
C VAL A 26 22.34 -13.68 -4.52
N GLU A 27 21.85 -14.65 -5.30
CA GLU A 27 22.12 -14.76 -6.73
C GLU A 27 20.80 -14.62 -7.48
N ARG A 28 20.78 -13.78 -8.52
CA ARG A 28 19.61 -13.51 -9.35
C ARG A 28 19.92 -13.80 -10.82
N ASP A 29 18.86 -14.03 -11.57
CA ASP A 29 18.88 -14.32 -13.00
C ASP A 29 19.34 -13.14 -13.88
N ASP A 30 19.30 -11.92 -13.35
CA ASP A 30 19.90 -10.73 -13.97
C ASP A 30 21.41 -10.60 -13.72
N GLY A 31 22.04 -11.60 -13.09
CA GLY A 31 23.46 -11.62 -12.77
C GLY A 31 23.82 -10.84 -11.51
N TYR A 32 22.84 -10.32 -10.76
CA TYR A 32 23.10 -9.71 -9.45
C TYR A 32 23.60 -10.77 -8.46
N PHE A 33 24.72 -10.45 -7.81
CA PHE A 33 25.36 -11.29 -6.80
C PHE A 33 25.71 -10.44 -5.58
N ASP A 34 25.26 -10.86 -4.40
CA ASP A 34 25.52 -10.17 -3.15
C ASP A 34 25.61 -11.14 -1.97
N LEU A 35 26.27 -10.70 -0.90
CA LEU A 35 26.40 -11.44 0.34
C LEU A 35 25.71 -10.67 1.46
N SER A 36 24.85 -11.34 2.22
CA SER A 36 24.19 -10.69 3.35
C SER A 36 25.19 -10.23 4.41
N ASN A 37 24.78 -9.22 5.18
CA ASN A 37 25.46 -8.83 6.42
C ASN A 37 25.26 -9.84 7.58
N GLY A 38 24.70 -11.02 7.28
CA GLY A 38 24.36 -12.07 8.22
C GLY A 38 23.15 -11.76 9.11
N PRO A 39 22.64 -12.73 9.88
CA PRO A 39 21.37 -12.60 10.57
C PRO A 39 21.50 -11.93 11.95
N LYS A 40 22.66 -11.36 12.28
CA LYS A 40 22.98 -10.81 13.62
C LYS A 40 21.92 -9.81 14.13
N VAL A 41 21.35 -9.01 13.22
CA VAL A 41 20.32 -8.02 13.54
C VAL A 41 19.04 -8.64 14.13
N TYR A 42 18.71 -9.88 13.75
CA TYR A 42 17.55 -10.64 14.24
C TYR A 42 17.76 -11.27 15.62
N PHE A 43 18.99 -11.24 16.13
CA PHE A 43 19.34 -11.70 17.48
C PHE A 43 19.65 -10.54 18.42
N SER A 44 19.67 -9.30 17.93
CA SER A 44 19.98 -8.11 18.72
C SER A 44 18.97 -7.86 19.84
N GLY A 45 19.48 -7.48 21.01
CA GLY A 45 18.65 -7.10 22.17
C GLY A 45 18.21 -5.63 22.12
N TYR A 46 17.14 -5.31 22.86
CA TYR A 46 16.46 -4.01 22.87
C TYR A 46 17.40 -2.78 22.92
N LYS A 47 18.48 -2.82 23.71
CA LYS A 47 19.44 -1.70 23.80
C LYS A 47 20.05 -1.32 22.45
N LYS A 48 20.22 -2.28 21.53
CA LYS A 48 20.82 -2.11 20.20
C LYS A 48 19.81 -1.80 19.10
N TRP A 49 18.52 -1.75 19.40
CA TRP A 49 17.50 -1.42 18.40
C TRP A 49 17.50 0.07 18.07
N ASP A 50 17.10 0.39 16.84
CA ASP A 50 16.93 1.76 16.39
C ASP A 50 15.86 2.50 17.20
N GLY A 51 16.01 3.82 17.31
CA GLY A 51 15.14 4.66 18.15
C GLY A 51 13.66 4.56 17.79
N HIS A 52 13.33 4.44 16.50
CA HIS A 52 11.95 4.31 16.04
C HIS A 52 11.31 2.98 16.46
N ILE A 53 12.07 1.87 16.42
CA ILE A 53 11.60 0.56 16.91
C ILE A 53 11.36 0.62 18.42
N LYS A 54 12.30 1.21 19.18
CA LYS A 54 12.14 1.42 20.63
C LYS A 54 10.90 2.26 20.96
N LYS A 55 10.63 3.31 20.16
CA LYS A 55 9.45 4.16 20.29
C LYS A 55 8.16 3.38 20.00
N ALA A 56 8.13 2.57 18.95
CA ALA A 56 6.99 1.70 18.63
C ALA A 56 6.64 0.74 19.77
N MET A 57 7.65 0.16 20.44
CA MET A 57 7.44 -0.74 21.58
C MET A 57 6.73 -0.08 22.78
N ARG A 58 6.75 1.26 22.90
CA ARG A 58 6.04 1.97 23.97
C ARG A 58 4.51 1.99 23.79
N TYR A 59 4.03 1.70 22.59
CA TYR A 59 2.59 1.69 22.27
C TYR A 59 1.98 0.29 22.34
N VAL A 60 2.80 -0.75 22.57
CA VAL A 60 2.32 -2.13 22.67
C VAL A 60 1.45 -2.29 23.92
N ARG A 61 0.25 -2.83 23.73
CA ARG A 61 -0.74 -3.08 24.78
C ARG A 61 -1.44 -4.42 24.56
N GLY A 62 -1.91 -5.01 25.65
CA GLY A 62 -2.72 -6.23 25.63
C GLY A 62 -2.04 -7.43 24.95
N ARG A 63 -2.82 -8.22 24.22
CA ARG A 63 -2.36 -9.41 23.50
C ARG A 63 -1.76 -9.05 22.16
N VAL A 64 -0.61 -9.64 21.83
CA VAL A 64 0.23 -9.24 20.70
C VAL A 64 0.38 -10.33 19.66
N LEU A 65 0.23 -9.98 18.38
CA LEU A 65 0.64 -10.81 17.24
C LEU A 65 1.88 -10.20 16.57
N ASP A 66 2.97 -10.96 16.51
CA ASP A 66 4.22 -10.59 15.85
C ASP A 66 4.32 -11.32 14.49
N ILE A 67 3.99 -10.61 13.41
CA ILE A 67 3.91 -11.15 12.06
C ILE A 67 5.28 -11.06 11.39
N GLY A 68 5.79 -12.20 10.94
CA GLY A 68 7.15 -12.27 10.38
C GLY A 68 8.20 -12.16 11.48
N CYS A 69 8.02 -12.87 12.60
CA CYS A 69 8.81 -12.69 13.81
C CYS A 69 10.32 -13.02 13.68
N GLY A 70 10.75 -13.60 12.55
CA GLY A 70 12.13 -14.03 12.28
C GLY A 70 12.68 -14.94 13.38
N ALA A 71 13.86 -14.61 13.91
CA ALA A 71 14.43 -15.31 15.06
C ALA A 71 13.75 -14.96 16.41
N GLY A 72 12.74 -14.09 16.42
CA GLY A 72 11.88 -13.81 17.57
C GLY A 72 12.33 -12.64 18.46
N ARG A 73 13.14 -11.69 17.97
CA ARG A 73 13.68 -10.61 18.83
C ARG A 73 12.62 -9.75 19.50
N HIS A 74 11.55 -9.38 18.77
CA HIS A 74 10.48 -8.53 19.32
C HIS A 74 9.60 -9.35 20.25
N SER A 75 9.10 -10.49 19.75
CA SER A 75 8.37 -11.48 20.56
C SER A 75 9.06 -11.81 21.89
N PHE A 76 10.36 -12.06 21.89
CA PHE A 76 11.09 -12.40 23.11
C PHE A 76 11.20 -11.23 24.10
N TYR A 77 11.42 -10.02 23.59
CA TYR A 77 11.42 -8.81 24.41
C TYR A 77 10.05 -8.57 25.07
N LEU A 78 8.96 -8.69 24.30
CA LEU A 78 7.60 -8.48 24.79
C LEU A 78 7.18 -9.58 25.78
N GLN A 79 7.55 -10.83 25.51
CA GLN A 79 7.35 -11.93 26.46
C GLN A 79 8.05 -11.65 27.81
N LYS A 80 9.29 -11.14 27.80
CA LYS A 80 10.01 -10.76 29.03
C LYS A 80 9.37 -9.58 29.76
N LYS A 81 8.61 -8.76 29.06
CA LYS A 81 7.82 -7.66 29.64
C LYS A 81 6.45 -8.10 30.16
N GLY A 82 6.09 -9.38 30.01
CA GLY A 82 4.84 -9.95 30.52
C GLY A 82 3.68 -9.92 29.52
N TYR A 83 3.89 -9.50 28.28
CA TYR A 83 2.85 -9.53 27.26
C TYR A 83 2.54 -10.97 26.83
N ASP A 84 1.25 -11.24 26.57
CA ASP A 84 0.85 -12.42 25.82
C ASP A 84 1.13 -12.20 24.34
N VAL A 85 2.29 -12.69 23.86
CA VAL A 85 2.72 -12.52 22.48
C VAL A 85 2.79 -13.86 21.76
N ILE A 86 2.24 -13.91 20.55
CA ILE A 86 2.43 -15.01 19.61
C ILE A 86 3.20 -14.53 18.38
N GLY A 87 4.33 -15.18 18.10
CA GLY A 87 5.11 -14.94 16.89
C GLY A 87 4.72 -15.92 15.77
N ILE A 88 4.52 -15.41 14.56
CA ILE A 88 4.28 -16.23 13.37
C ILE A 88 5.33 -15.99 12.30
N ASN A 89 5.70 -17.05 11.58
CA ASN A 89 6.60 -16.97 10.42
C ASN A 89 6.34 -18.11 9.42
N ASN A 90 6.64 -17.89 8.15
CA ASN A 90 6.54 -18.93 7.11
C ASN A 90 7.67 -19.96 7.16
N SER A 91 8.79 -19.61 7.80
CA SER A 91 10.00 -20.43 7.95
C SER A 91 9.90 -21.39 9.13
N PRO A 92 9.91 -22.72 8.90
CA PRO A 92 10.00 -23.71 9.97
C PRO A 92 11.27 -23.56 10.83
N LEU A 93 12.41 -23.24 10.21
CA LEU A 93 13.68 -23.12 10.93
C LEU A 93 13.75 -21.85 11.78
N ALA A 94 13.21 -20.72 11.30
CA ALA A 94 13.11 -19.50 12.12
C ALA A 94 12.24 -19.74 13.38
N ILE A 95 11.14 -20.48 13.25
CA ILE A 95 10.30 -20.86 14.39
C ILE A 95 11.01 -21.86 15.31
N LYS A 96 11.80 -22.78 14.76
CA LYS A 96 12.66 -23.67 15.54
C LYS A 96 13.66 -22.87 16.38
N VAL A 97 14.29 -21.85 15.79
CA VAL A 97 15.17 -20.90 16.50
C VAL A 97 14.40 -20.14 17.58
N CYS A 98 13.22 -19.60 17.28
CA CYS A 98 12.38 -18.91 18.27
C CYS A 98 12.13 -19.77 19.51
N ARG A 99 11.70 -21.02 19.30
CA ARG A 99 11.42 -21.98 20.37
C ARG A 99 12.68 -22.33 21.14
N ALA A 100 13.79 -22.60 20.45
CA ALA A 100 15.08 -22.90 21.08
C ALA A 100 15.63 -21.72 21.91
N ARG A 101 15.30 -20.49 21.55
CA ARG A 101 15.61 -19.27 22.32
C ARG A 101 14.68 -19.02 23.51
N GLY A 102 13.63 -19.84 23.68
CA GLY A 102 12.70 -19.75 24.80
C GLY A 102 11.44 -18.91 24.54
N LEU A 103 11.08 -18.65 23.29
CA LEU A 103 9.77 -18.06 22.97
C LEU A 103 8.67 -19.12 23.18
N LYS A 104 7.70 -18.83 24.05
CA LYS A 104 6.64 -19.77 24.47
C LYS A 104 5.61 -20.02 23.37
N LYS A 105 5.19 -18.97 22.65
CA LYS A 105 4.16 -19.05 21.61
C LYS A 105 4.77 -18.64 20.25
N ALA A 106 5.13 -19.64 19.46
CA ALA A 106 5.67 -19.45 18.11
C ALA A 106 5.07 -20.49 17.15
N LYS A 107 4.51 -20.05 16.02
CA LYS A 107 3.85 -20.91 15.03
C LYS A 107 4.44 -20.72 13.63
N VAL A 108 4.62 -21.83 12.92
CA VAL A 108 4.84 -21.78 11.48
C VAL A 108 3.48 -21.50 10.85
N LEU A 109 3.26 -20.29 10.38
CA LEU A 109 1.97 -19.84 9.87
C LEU A 109 2.15 -18.65 8.92
N SER A 110 1.45 -18.69 7.79
CA SER A 110 1.34 -17.56 6.87
C SER A 110 0.36 -16.52 7.41
N ILE A 111 0.66 -15.24 7.20
CA ILE A 111 -0.28 -14.15 7.50
C ILE A 111 -1.62 -14.35 6.78
N THR A 112 -1.60 -14.97 5.59
CA THR A 112 -2.81 -15.27 4.79
C THR A 112 -3.63 -16.44 5.32
N GLN A 113 -3.15 -17.12 6.36
CA GLN A 113 -3.78 -18.30 6.97
C GLN A 113 -4.14 -18.06 8.44
N ILE A 114 -4.21 -16.80 8.87
CA ILE A 114 -4.69 -16.43 10.21
C ILE A 114 -6.19 -16.68 10.27
N GLY A 115 -6.63 -17.55 11.18
CA GLY A 115 -8.04 -17.83 11.41
C GLY A 115 -8.53 -17.49 12.81
N PRO A 116 -9.84 -17.68 13.07
CA PRO A 116 -10.48 -17.34 14.35
C PRO A 116 -9.91 -18.10 15.55
N GLU A 117 -9.25 -19.24 15.34
CA GLU A 117 -8.58 -20.04 16.37
C GLU A 117 -7.44 -19.30 17.08
N LEU A 118 -6.91 -18.24 16.46
CA LEU A 118 -5.90 -17.39 17.07
C LEU A 118 -6.50 -16.36 18.04
N GLY A 119 -7.82 -16.10 18.00
CA GLY A 119 -8.49 -15.08 18.80
C GLY A 119 -8.10 -13.65 18.42
N GLY A 120 -8.61 -12.67 19.18
CA GLY A 120 -8.30 -11.24 18.97
C GLY A 120 -6.92 -10.83 19.49
N PHE A 121 -6.40 -9.73 18.95
CA PHE A 121 -5.14 -9.10 19.35
C PHE A 121 -5.35 -7.59 19.56
N ASP A 122 -4.78 -7.06 20.63
CA ASP A 122 -4.80 -5.63 20.95
C ASP A 122 -3.69 -4.85 20.24
N THR A 123 -2.60 -5.55 19.89
CA THR A 123 -1.48 -5.00 19.12
C THR A 123 -1.01 -6.00 18.07
N ILE A 124 -0.81 -5.53 16.84
CA ILE A 124 -0.17 -6.30 15.77
C ILE A 124 1.12 -5.56 15.39
N ILE A 125 2.24 -6.28 15.36
CA ILE A 125 3.51 -5.74 14.87
C ILE A 125 3.89 -6.43 13.55
N THR A 126 4.15 -5.61 12.53
CA THR A 126 4.66 -6.01 11.21
C THR A 126 5.72 -4.99 10.80
N MET A 127 6.91 -5.43 10.43
CA MET A 127 8.00 -4.52 10.08
C MET A 127 8.96 -5.17 9.08
N TYR A 128 8.56 -5.58 7.87
CA TYR A 128 9.56 -6.27 7.02
C TYR A 128 9.46 -6.13 5.49
N CYS A 129 8.37 -5.69 4.87
CA CYS A 129 8.24 -5.84 3.42
C CYS A 129 9.06 -4.84 2.58
N TRP A 130 9.05 -3.55 2.93
CA TRP A 130 9.48 -2.50 1.99
C TRP A 130 10.99 -2.41 1.75
N THR A 131 11.83 -2.86 2.69
CA THR A 131 13.30 -2.67 2.63
C THR A 131 14.09 -3.92 2.26
N GLN A 132 13.46 -5.11 2.22
CA GLN A 132 14.16 -6.37 1.94
C GLN A 132 14.25 -6.68 0.45
N LYS A 133 13.19 -6.37 -0.30
CA LYS A 133 13.17 -6.48 -1.76
C LYS A 133 12.59 -5.20 -2.36
N PRO A 134 13.36 -4.10 -2.41
CA PRO A 134 12.91 -2.87 -3.02
C PRO A 134 12.41 -3.13 -4.45
N GLY A 135 11.25 -2.60 -4.83
CA GLY A 135 10.68 -2.86 -6.16
C GLY A 135 9.78 -4.10 -6.28
N GLU A 136 9.82 -5.02 -5.31
CA GLU A 136 9.05 -6.28 -5.34
C GLU A 136 8.03 -6.36 -4.20
N CYS A 137 6.86 -6.87 -4.55
CA CYS A 137 5.82 -7.08 -3.57
C CYS A 137 5.99 -8.43 -2.86
N CYS A 138 5.85 -8.45 -1.53
CA CYS A 138 5.83 -9.72 -0.78
C CYS A 138 4.46 -10.41 -0.78
N ILE A 139 3.42 -9.74 -1.28
CA ILE A 139 2.06 -10.27 -1.40
C ILE A 139 1.89 -10.74 -2.83
N ASN A 140 1.72 -12.05 -3.00
CA ASN A 140 1.47 -12.69 -4.29
C ASN A 140 -0.05 -12.73 -4.54
N ASP A 141 -0.55 -11.76 -5.30
CA ASP A 141 -1.95 -11.64 -5.73
C ASP A 141 -2.03 -11.12 -7.18
N ASP A 142 -3.23 -10.80 -7.66
CA ASP A 142 -3.48 -10.38 -9.04
C ASP A 142 -2.72 -9.11 -9.46
N MET A 143 -2.15 -8.34 -8.52
CA MET A 143 -1.30 -7.19 -8.86
C MET A 143 -0.01 -7.59 -9.60
N GLU A 144 0.44 -8.84 -9.47
CA GLU A 144 1.59 -9.35 -10.23
C GLU A 144 1.39 -9.24 -11.74
N LEU A 145 0.13 -9.35 -12.21
CA LEU A 145 -0.23 -9.17 -13.62
C LEU A 145 -0.21 -7.69 -14.04
N LEU A 146 -0.40 -6.78 -13.08
CA LEU A 146 -0.49 -5.34 -13.32
C LEU A 146 0.87 -4.64 -13.19
N TYR A 147 1.77 -5.09 -12.31
CA TYR A 147 3.03 -4.41 -12.04
C TYR A 147 3.87 -4.14 -13.31
N PRO A 148 4.08 -5.11 -14.24
CA PRO A 148 4.83 -4.83 -15.47
C PRO A 148 4.15 -3.76 -16.34
N LYS A 149 2.82 -3.78 -16.44
CA LYS A 149 2.05 -2.82 -17.24
C LYS A 149 2.07 -1.43 -16.62
N LEU A 150 1.95 -1.35 -15.29
CA LEU A 150 1.99 -0.09 -14.55
C LEU A 150 3.39 0.54 -14.58
N LYS A 151 4.47 -0.26 -14.54
CA LYS A 151 5.84 0.25 -14.67
C LYS A 151 6.07 0.94 -16.01
N GLU A 152 5.46 0.44 -17.08
CA GLU A 152 5.60 0.98 -18.43
C GLU A 152 4.66 2.15 -18.75
N ALA A 153 3.68 2.42 -17.89
CA ALA A 153 2.72 3.51 -18.12
C ALA A 153 3.35 4.88 -17.90
N ASP A 154 3.11 5.84 -18.80
CA ASP A 154 3.55 7.24 -18.63
C ASP A 154 2.60 8.03 -17.71
N ILE A 155 1.30 7.68 -17.73
CA ILE A 155 0.22 8.36 -16.99
C ILE A 155 -0.59 7.31 -16.23
N LEU A 156 -0.77 7.54 -14.92
CA LEU A 156 -1.65 6.73 -14.07
C LEU A 156 -2.95 7.50 -13.78
N VAL A 157 -4.07 6.96 -14.26
CA VAL A 157 -5.40 7.54 -14.00
C VAL A 157 -6.14 6.67 -12.99
N PHE A 158 -6.44 7.23 -11.82
CA PHE A 158 -7.36 6.59 -10.88
C PHE A 158 -8.80 6.88 -11.32
N ALA A 159 -9.62 5.84 -11.46
CA ALA A 159 -11.03 5.97 -11.82
C ALA A 159 -11.90 5.30 -10.76
N THR A 160 -12.79 6.06 -10.11
CA THR A 160 -13.65 5.48 -9.07
C THR A 160 -14.96 6.24 -8.86
N PRO A 161 -16.10 5.54 -8.71
CA PRO A 161 -17.32 6.16 -8.25
C PRO A 161 -17.27 6.44 -6.74
N VAL A 162 -17.90 7.53 -6.31
CA VAL A 162 -18.09 7.85 -4.89
C VAL A 162 -19.55 7.63 -4.51
N TYR A 163 -19.80 6.49 -3.87
CA TYR A 163 -21.05 6.20 -3.16
C TYR A 163 -20.96 6.66 -1.70
N ILE A 164 -19.86 6.27 -1.07
CA ILE A 164 -19.42 6.69 0.27
C ILE A 164 -18.00 7.28 0.16
N PRO A 165 -17.56 8.13 1.09
CA PRO A 165 -16.40 9.01 0.87
C PRO A 165 -15.04 8.35 0.61
N LEU A 166 -14.90 7.04 0.82
CA LEU A 166 -13.66 6.30 0.55
C LEU A 166 -13.95 4.95 -0.15
N PRO A 167 -13.65 4.83 -1.46
CA PRO A 167 -13.75 3.57 -2.18
C PRO A 167 -12.66 2.58 -1.74
N GLY A 168 -13.06 1.46 -1.13
CA GLY A 168 -12.12 0.46 -0.57
C GLY A 168 -11.17 -0.13 -1.60
N ASP A 169 -11.68 -0.49 -2.80
CA ASP A 169 -10.87 -1.13 -3.84
C ASP A 169 -9.80 -0.20 -4.41
N MET A 170 -10.11 1.09 -4.57
CA MET A 170 -9.11 2.07 -4.99
C MET A 170 -8.01 2.19 -3.93
N GLN A 171 -8.37 2.22 -2.63
CA GLN A 171 -7.39 2.27 -1.56
C GLN A 171 -6.51 1.02 -1.53
N ASN A 172 -7.07 -0.16 -1.87
CA ASN A 172 -6.28 -1.37 -2.06
C ASN A 172 -5.24 -1.12 -3.15
N ILE A 173 -5.61 -0.71 -4.36
CA ILE A 173 -4.66 -0.43 -5.46
C ILE A 173 -3.57 0.56 -5.02
N ILE A 174 -3.92 1.69 -4.41
CA ILE A 174 -2.94 2.69 -3.95
C ILE A 174 -1.95 2.06 -2.96
N ASN A 175 -2.43 1.29 -1.98
CA ASN A 175 -1.57 0.59 -1.04
C ASN A 175 -0.66 -0.43 -1.74
N ARG A 176 -1.17 -1.11 -2.78
CA ARG A 176 -0.41 -2.08 -3.59
C ARG A 176 0.64 -1.42 -4.49
N LEU A 177 0.66 -0.09 -4.65
CA LEU A 177 1.74 0.66 -5.33
C LEU A 177 2.97 0.88 -4.44
N CYS A 178 2.94 0.48 -3.17
CA CYS A 178 4.08 0.57 -2.25
C CYS A 178 5.40 0.05 -2.83
N PRO A 179 5.46 -1.09 -3.56
CA PRO A 179 6.69 -1.57 -4.17
C PRO A 179 7.30 -0.63 -5.21
N PHE A 180 6.52 0.31 -5.76
CA PHE A 180 7.05 1.29 -6.71
C PHE A 180 7.79 2.42 -6.02
N LEU A 181 7.56 2.61 -4.71
CA LEU A 181 8.16 3.69 -3.95
C LEU A 181 9.56 3.31 -3.51
N ASP A 182 10.54 4.10 -3.93
CA ASP A 182 11.93 4.05 -3.47
C ASP A 182 11.96 4.35 -1.95
N PRO A 183 12.49 3.43 -1.11
CA PRO A 183 12.51 3.60 0.33
C PRO A 183 13.45 4.73 0.81
N LEU A 184 14.19 5.37 -0.10
CA LEU A 184 15.01 6.54 0.21
C LEU A 184 14.15 7.78 0.50
N LEU A 185 13.99 8.06 1.79
CA LEU A 185 13.27 9.24 2.29
C LEU A 185 14.00 10.54 1.95
N LYS A 186 13.25 11.56 1.53
CA LYS A 186 13.72 12.94 1.34
C LYS A 186 12.76 13.92 1.99
N ILE A 187 13.27 15.04 2.49
CA ILE A 187 12.42 16.15 2.94
C ILE A 187 12.12 17.02 1.73
N ARG A 188 10.83 17.28 1.46
CA ARG A 188 10.35 18.27 0.50
C ARG A 188 9.20 19.03 1.12
N ASP A 189 9.24 20.36 1.04
CA ASP A 189 8.22 21.25 1.58
C ASP A 189 7.86 20.96 3.04
N GLY A 190 8.90 20.70 3.86
CA GLY A 190 8.75 20.41 5.29
C GLY A 190 8.12 19.05 5.62
N ARG A 191 7.88 18.17 4.63
CA ARG A 191 7.30 16.85 4.83
C ARG A 191 8.26 15.75 4.38
N THR A 192 8.19 14.60 5.03
CA THR A 192 8.87 13.39 4.56
C THR A 192 8.16 12.88 3.32
N ARG A 193 8.92 12.77 2.23
CA ARG A 193 8.47 12.28 0.94
C ARG A 193 9.40 11.19 0.43
N ILE A 194 8.94 10.50 -0.59
CA ILE A 194 9.67 9.44 -1.31
C ILE A 194 9.49 9.69 -2.80
N ARG A 195 9.98 8.78 -3.64
CA ARG A 195 9.78 8.85 -5.08
C ARG A 195 9.47 7.48 -5.64
N PHE A 196 8.93 7.40 -6.83
CA PHE A 196 8.98 6.14 -7.54
C PHE A 196 10.42 5.75 -7.91
N HIS A 197 10.69 4.45 -7.98
CA HIS A 197 11.93 3.91 -8.52
C HIS A 197 12.15 4.38 -9.96
N ASP A 198 13.42 4.47 -10.38
CA ASP A 198 13.81 4.99 -11.70
C ASP A 198 13.29 4.12 -12.86
N ASN A 199 12.97 2.85 -12.61
CA ASN A 199 12.37 1.92 -13.56
C ASN A 199 10.83 2.03 -13.68
N VAL A 200 10.19 2.97 -12.98
CA VAL A 200 8.76 3.27 -13.12
C VAL A 200 8.61 4.51 -14.00
N LYS A 201 7.98 4.35 -15.17
CA LYS A 201 7.85 5.40 -16.17
C LYS A 201 6.78 6.44 -15.84
N ILE A 202 5.87 6.15 -14.91
CA ILE A 202 4.76 7.04 -14.55
C ILE A 202 5.32 8.42 -14.17
N LYS A 203 4.94 9.45 -14.92
CA LYS A 203 5.30 10.86 -14.66
C LYS A 203 4.12 11.72 -14.24
N LYS A 204 2.90 11.26 -14.50
CA LYS A 204 1.67 12.02 -14.24
C LYS A 204 0.60 11.15 -13.60
N ILE A 205 -0.14 11.74 -12.66
CA ILE A 205 -1.30 11.13 -12.02
C ILE A 205 -2.53 12.01 -12.24
N ALA A 206 -3.64 11.39 -12.64
CA ALA A 206 -4.94 12.04 -12.78
C ALA A 206 -6.03 11.27 -12.02
N LEU A 207 -7.17 11.92 -11.80
CA LEU A 207 -8.36 11.32 -11.20
C LEU A 207 -9.57 11.47 -12.11
N VAL A 208 -10.37 10.42 -12.24
CA VAL A 208 -11.73 10.46 -12.76
C VAL A 208 -12.66 9.95 -11.66
N SER A 209 -13.53 10.82 -11.17
CA SER A 209 -14.49 10.44 -10.14
C SER A 209 -15.88 10.98 -10.45
N ILE A 210 -16.88 10.18 -10.09
CA ILE A 210 -18.28 10.44 -10.35
C ILE A 210 -19.09 10.10 -9.12
N CYS A 211 -20.10 10.90 -8.78
CA CYS A 211 -20.98 10.64 -7.66
C CYS A 211 -22.44 10.99 -7.98
N GLY A 212 -23.36 10.44 -7.20
CA GLY A 212 -24.79 10.73 -7.30
C GLY A 212 -25.21 12.04 -6.64
N TRP A 213 -24.36 12.58 -5.76
CA TRP A 213 -24.63 13.74 -4.92
C TRP A 213 -24.72 15.05 -5.72
N TRP A 214 -25.21 16.08 -5.03
CA TRP A 214 -25.36 17.42 -5.57
C TRP A 214 -24.04 18.14 -5.78
N GLU A 215 -23.29 18.30 -4.69
CA GLU A 215 -22.03 19.00 -4.66
C GLU A 215 -20.89 18.09 -5.10
N LYS A 216 -19.99 18.61 -5.95
CA LYS A 216 -18.75 17.90 -6.33
C LYS A 216 -17.84 17.68 -5.11
N GLU A 217 -17.99 18.50 -4.08
CA GLU A 217 -17.24 18.49 -2.83
C GLU A 217 -17.38 17.15 -2.08
N ASN A 218 -18.42 16.37 -2.35
CA ASN A 218 -18.55 14.99 -1.88
C ASN A 218 -17.40 14.07 -2.36
N MET A 219 -16.65 14.48 -3.38
CA MET A 219 -15.45 13.79 -3.89
C MET A 219 -14.13 14.39 -3.37
N ASN A 220 -14.17 15.36 -2.45
CA ASN A 220 -12.95 16.02 -1.96
C ASN A 220 -11.99 15.06 -1.25
N ILE A 221 -12.51 14.05 -0.53
CA ILE A 221 -11.66 13.08 0.18
C ILE A 221 -10.85 12.25 -0.83
N VAL A 222 -11.49 11.68 -1.86
CA VAL A 222 -10.78 10.92 -2.89
C VAL A 222 -9.79 11.80 -3.67
N LEU A 223 -10.18 13.03 -4.00
CA LEU A 223 -9.29 14.00 -4.63
C LEU A 223 -8.03 14.24 -3.78
N GLN A 224 -8.21 14.46 -2.47
CA GLN A 224 -7.11 14.73 -1.56
C GLN A 224 -6.19 13.52 -1.39
N ILE A 225 -6.76 12.31 -1.35
CA ILE A 225 -5.97 11.07 -1.26
C ILE A 225 -5.07 10.91 -2.50
N VAL A 226 -5.61 11.11 -3.71
CA VAL A 226 -4.83 10.97 -4.94
C VAL A 226 -3.76 12.06 -5.05
N LYS A 227 -4.10 13.30 -4.70
CA LYS A 227 -3.12 14.40 -4.65
C LYS A 227 -2.00 14.13 -3.64
N GLU A 228 -2.34 13.72 -2.43
CA GLU A 228 -1.35 13.42 -1.39
C GLU A 228 -0.47 12.23 -1.80
N PHE A 229 -1.02 11.22 -2.45
CA PHE A 229 -0.23 10.11 -3.01
C PHE A 229 0.73 10.59 -4.11
N ALA A 230 0.28 11.44 -5.03
CA ALA A 230 1.14 12.00 -6.08
C ALA A 230 2.32 12.79 -5.49
N GLU A 231 2.07 13.63 -4.49
CA GLU A 231 3.08 14.37 -3.72
C GLU A 231 4.07 13.44 -3.00
N ILE A 232 3.56 12.40 -2.34
CA ILE A 232 4.36 11.34 -1.70
C ILE A 232 5.27 10.67 -2.73
N ALA A 233 4.77 10.38 -3.93
CA ALA A 233 5.49 9.67 -4.99
C ALA A 233 6.38 10.58 -5.88
N SER A 234 6.39 11.90 -5.68
CA SER A 234 7.06 12.89 -6.56
C SER A 234 6.50 12.96 -7.98
N ILE A 235 5.21 12.66 -8.13
CA ILE A 235 4.58 12.58 -9.44
C ILE A 235 3.65 13.77 -9.62
N GLU A 236 3.66 14.37 -10.80
CA GLU A 236 2.83 15.53 -11.11
C GLU A 236 1.36 15.13 -11.09
N PHE A 237 0.54 15.82 -10.30
CA PHE A 237 -0.91 15.67 -10.35
C PHE A 237 -1.51 16.62 -11.40
N VAL A 238 -2.07 16.05 -12.48
CA VAL A 238 -2.44 16.80 -13.69
C VAL A 238 -3.93 17.12 -13.82
N GLY A 239 -4.70 16.86 -12.77
CA GLY A 239 -6.09 17.29 -12.62
C GLY A 239 -7.06 16.16 -12.29
N ALA A 240 -8.33 16.55 -12.09
CA ALA A 240 -9.41 15.62 -11.79
C ALA A 240 -10.68 15.95 -12.56
N VAL A 241 -11.24 14.94 -13.23
CA VAL A 241 -12.63 14.96 -13.69
C VAL A 241 -13.52 14.60 -12.50
N LEU A 242 -14.35 15.55 -12.06
CA LEU A 242 -15.25 15.39 -10.91
C LEU A 242 -16.70 15.62 -11.35
N ARG A 243 -17.49 14.54 -11.41
CA ARG A 243 -18.86 14.62 -11.93
C ARG A 243 -19.91 14.32 -10.85
N PRO A 244 -20.60 15.32 -10.29
CA PRO A 244 -21.81 15.08 -9.50
C PRO A 244 -22.99 14.69 -10.39
N HIS A 245 -24.14 14.37 -9.83
CA HIS A 245 -25.38 14.06 -10.59
C HIS A 245 -25.27 12.88 -11.56
N ALA A 246 -24.55 11.82 -11.21
CA ALA A 246 -24.41 10.63 -12.06
C ALA A 246 -25.75 10.12 -12.64
N PHE A 247 -26.80 10.16 -11.82
CA PHE A 247 -28.14 9.69 -12.18
C PHE A 247 -28.90 10.59 -13.16
N LEU A 248 -28.41 11.80 -13.44
CA LEU A 248 -29.01 12.74 -14.40
C LEU A 248 -28.36 12.67 -15.79
N LEU A 249 -27.20 12.02 -15.91
CA LEU A 249 -26.53 11.83 -17.20
C LEU A 249 -27.34 10.94 -18.14
N LYS A 250 -28.14 10.03 -17.58
CA LYS A 250 -28.99 9.11 -18.34
C LYS A 250 -30.44 9.15 -17.89
N LYS A 251 -31.35 8.95 -18.84
CA LYS A 251 -32.78 8.75 -18.61
C LYS A 251 -33.22 7.50 -19.36
N LYS A 252 -33.80 6.52 -18.66
CA LYS A 252 -34.21 5.22 -19.22
C LYS A 252 -33.07 4.48 -19.96
N GLY A 253 -31.83 4.60 -19.48
CA GLY A 253 -30.65 3.94 -20.05
C GLY A 253 -29.93 4.73 -21.14
N GLU A 254 -30.56 5.77 -21.71
CA GLU A 254 -29.99 6.61 -22.75
C GLU A 254 -29.41 7.91 -22.20
N LEU A 255 -28.37 8.45 -22.83
CA LEU A 255 -27.80 9.75 -22.44
C LEU A 255 -28.79 10.89 -22.70
N THR A 256 -28.96 11.76 -21.72
CA THR A 256 -29.67 13.04 -21.90
C THR A 256 -28.83 13.98 -22.76
N ASP A 257 -29.39 15.07 -23.29
CA ASP A 257 -28.60 16.01 -24.11
C ASP A 257 -27.49 16.68 -23.28
N GLN A 258 -27.78 17.04 -22.04
CA GLN A 258 -26.76 17.46 -21.07
C GLN A 258 -25.75 16.33 -20.80
N GLY A 259 -26.21 15.08 -20.69
CA GLY A 259 -25.33 13.92 -20.49
C GLY A 259 -24.36 13.70 -21.66
N LYS A 260 -24.81 13.91 -22.90
CA LYS A 260 -23.97 13.88 -24.10
C LYS A 260 -22.94 15.01 -24.07
N GLU A 261 -23.37 16.24 -23.81
CA GLU A 261 -22.48 17.41 -23.71
C GLU A 261 -21.38 17.19 -22.65
N ILE A 262 -21.74 16.66 -21.47
CA ILE A 262 -20.76 16.33 -20.44
C ILE A 262 -19.79 15.25 -20.93
N LEU A 263 -20.28 14.18 -21.56
CA LEU A 263 -19.42 13.11 -22.05
C LEU A 263 -18.44 13.60 -23.13
N ASP A 264 -18.92 14.42 -24.07
CA ASP A 264 -18.08 15.07 -25.10
C ASP A 264 -17.02 15.97 -24.45
N THR A 265 -17.38 16.67 -23.39
CA THR A 265 -16.45 17.52 -22.63
C THR A 265 -15.42 16.67 -21.86
N VAL A 266 -15.80 15.50 -21.33
CA VAL A 266 -14.85 14.54 -20.73
C VAL A 266 -13.88 14.00 -21.79
N HIS A 267 -14.36 13.70 -23.00
CA HIS A 267 -13.50 13.33 -24.13
C HIS A 267 -12.51 14.45 -24.48
N LYS A 268 -12.96 15.70 -24.50
CA LYS A 268 -12.10 16.87 -24.68
C LYS A 268 -11.04 16.97 -23.58
N ALA A 269 -11.39 16.78 -22.31
CA ALA A 269 -10.43 16.78 -21.20
C ALA A 269 -9.37 15.69 -21.36
N GLY A 270 -9.76 14.49 -21.81
CA GLY A 270 -8.81 13.42 -22.14
C GLY A 270 -7.84 13.83 -23.26
N GLY A 271 -8.35 14.50 -24.30
CA GLY A 271 -7.52 15.04 -25.38
C GLY A 271 -6.53 16.12 -24.90
N GLU A 272 -6.98 17.02 -24.03
CA GLU A 272 -6.12 18.04 -23.38
C GLU A 272 -5.03 17.38 -22.54
N LEU A 273 -5.36 16.35 -21.74
CA LEU A 273 -4.38 15.61 -20.94
C LEU A 273 -3.25 15.02 -21.79
N ILE A 274 -3.57 14.44 -22.94
CA ILE A 274 -2.56 13.84 -23.83
C ILE A 274 -1.76 14.90 -24.57
N LYS A 275 -2.43 15.94 -25.10
CA LYS A 275 -1.79 16.95 -25.95
C LYS A 275 -1.02 18.00 -25.15
N ASP A 276 -1.67 18.55 -24.13
CA ASP A 276 -1.19 19.68 -23.34
C ASP A 276 -0.56 19.19 -22.02
N GLY A 277 -0.69 17.90 -21.70
CA GLY A 277 -0.11 17.30 -20.51
C GLY A 277 -0.90 17.55 -19.23
N SER A 278 -2.02 18.26 -19.30
CA SER A 278 -2.92 18.62 -18.19
C SER A 278 -4.33 18.88 -18.71
N MET A 279 -5.33 18.89 -17.82
CA MET A 279 -6.71 19.23 -18.17
C MET A 279 -7.02 20.70 -17.88
N LYS A 280 -7.67 21.40 -18.82
CA LYS A 280 -7.96 22.84 -18.66
C LYS A 280 -9.04 23.07 -17.63
N LYS A 281 -8.88 24.13 -16.83
CA LYS A 281 -9.82 24.49 -15.77
C LYS A 281 -11.23 24.72 -16.33
N GLU A 282 -11.35 25.42 -17.46
CA GLU A 282 -12.64 25.71 -18.09
C GLU A 282 -13.36 24.43 -18.51
N THR A 283 -12.61 23.47 -19.06
CA THR A 283 -13.12 22.14 -19.41
C THR A 283 -13.60 21.38 -18.17
N LEU A 284 -12.81 21.36 -17.10
CA LEU A 284 -13.17 20.71 -15.84
C LEU A 284 -14.38 21.37 -15.14
N ASP A 285 -14.50 22.69 -15.21
CA ASP A 285 -15.61 23.45 -14.62
C ASP A 285 -16.93 23.13 -15.34
N ILE A 286 -16.92 23.02 -16.68
CA ILE A 286 -18.07 22.54 -17.46
C ILE A 286 -18.45 21.12 -17.04
N ILE A 287 -17.46 20.22 -16.88
CA ILE A 287 -17.72 18.85 -16.46
C ILE A 287 -18.28 18.79 -15.04
N SER A 288 -17.95 19.74 -14.16
CA SER A 288 -18.37 19.70 -12.75
C SER A 288 -19.67 20.46 -12.46
N ARG A 289 -20.18 21.26 -13.42
CA ARG A 289 -21.33 22.14 -13.20
C ARG A 289 -22.61 21.37 -12.81
N PRO A 290 -23.46 21.90 -11.91
CA PRO A 290 -24.79 21.34 -11.64
C PRO A 290 -25.62 21.20 -12.92
N LEU A 291 -26.46 20.16 -13.00
CA LEU A 291 -27.29 19.88 -14.18
C LEU A 291 -28.74 20.39 -14.02
N ILE A 292 -29.18 20.49 -12.77
CA ILE A 292 -30.46 21.09 -12.37
C ILE A 292 -30.15 22.12 -11.28
N SER A 293 -31.16 22.64 -10.58
CA SER A 293 -31.07 23.45 -9.34
C SER A 293 -31.27 22.62 -8.06
N TRP A 294 -30.82 23.15 -6.91
CA TRP A 294 -30.88 22.40 -5.64
C TRP A 294 -32.32 22.05 -5.25
N ASP A 295 -33.25 22.98 -5.51
CA ASP A 295 -34.67 22.76 -5.27
C ASP A 295 -35.23 21.63 -6.14
N GLU A 296 -34.86 21.59 -7.43
CA GLU A 296 -35.25 20.49 -8.33
C GLU A 296 -34.67 19.14 -7.89
N TYR A 297 -33.43 19.12 -7.37
CA TYR A 297 -32.83 17.91 -6.83
C TYR A 297 -33.58 17.40 -5.61
N LEU A 298 -33.89 18.28 -4.64
CA LEU A 298 -34.67 17.90 -3.47
C LEU A 298 -36.07 17.40 -3.82
N GLN A 299 -36.74 18.02 -4.80
CA GLN A 299 -38.06 17.56 -5.25
C GLN A 299 -38.00 16.17 -5.89
N LYS A 300 -36.91 15.83 -6.56
CA LYS A 300 -36.75 14.55 -7.27
C LYS A 300 -36.52 13.35 -6.33
N TYR A 301 -35.99 13.57 -5.14
CA TYR A 301 -35.60 12.52 -4.19
C TYR A 301 -36.38 12.56 -2.86
N LYS A 302 -37.49 13.29 -2.82
CA LYS A 302 -38.55 13.13 -1.81
C LYS A 302 -39.44 11.94 -2.13
#